data_AF-X1I2S7-F1
#
_entry.id   AF-X1I2S7-F1
#
_cell.length_a   1.000
_cell.length_b   1.000
_cell.length_c   1.000
_cell.angle_alpha   90.00
_cell.angle_beta   90.00
_cell.angle_gamma   90.00
#
_symmetry.space_group_name_H-M   'P 1'
#
loop_
_entity.id
_entity.type
_entity.pdbx_description
1 polymer ?
#
loop_
_entity_poly.entity_id
_entity_poly.type
_entity_poly.pdbx_seq_one_letter_code
_entity_poly.pdbx_strand_id
1 'polypeptide(L)'
;MKVYLSKSGLNKTWQEPFPETTKCNKCGGKARIMFVVFEEGSEKKCICDLRENGGKGDYWVHDAIACAVYLCPNCFEPIAILNQA
;
A
#
# COMPACT_ATOMS: atom_id res chain seq x y z
N MET A 1 12.40 -0.61 -5.15
CA MET A 1 10.94 -0.53 -5.45
C MET A 1 10.58 -1.49 -6.58
N LYS A 2 9.53 -2.27 -6.39
CA LYS A 2 8.99 -3.23 -7.36
C LYS A 2 7.47 -3.25 -7.28
N VAL A 3 6.83 -3.43 -8.43
CA VAL A 3 5.36 -3.55 -8.54
C VAL A 3 5.01 -5.01 -8.76
N TYR A 4 4.09 -5.52 -7.95
CA TYR A 4 3.56 -6.87 -8.03
C TYR A 4 2.08 -6.80 -8.38
N LEU A 5 1.70 -7.41 -9.50
CA LEU A 5 0.33 -7.30 -10.02
C LEU A 5 -0.62 -8.25 -9.31
N SER A 6 -1.83 -7.75 -9.03
CA SER A 6 -2.94 -8.53 -8.47
C SER A 6 -2.50 -9.31 -7.22
N LYS A 7 -2.94 -10.56 -7.10
CA LYS A 7 -2.69 -11.42 -5.93
C LYS A 7 -1.21 -11.75 -5.70
N SER A 8 -0.33 -11.60 -6.69
CA SER A 8 1.10 -11.90 -6.52
C SER A 8 1.79 -10.97 -5.52
N GLY A 9 1.19 -9.81 -5.24
CA GLY A 9 1.71 -8.81 -4.31
C GLY A 9 1.25 -8.94 -2.86
N LEU A 10 0.28 -9.80 -2.53
CA LEU A 10 -0.37 -9.78 -1.21
C LEU A 10 0.59 -10.02 -0.05
N ASN A 11 1.63 -10.84 -0.27
CA ASN A 11 2.68 -11.14 0.70
C ASN A 11 3.89 -10.19 0.61
N LYS A 12 3.81 -9.12 -0.19
CA LYS A 12 4.88 -8.12 -0.37
C LYS A 12 4.60 -6.95 0.56
N THR A 13 4.82 -7.20 1.83
CA THR A 13 4.46 -6.35 2.97
C THR A 13 5.61 -6.34 3.97
N TRP A 14 5.67 -5.31 4.80
CA TRP A 14 6.58 -5.25 5.95
C TRP A 14 5.92 -5.69 7.26
N GLN A 15 4.62 -5.99 7.21
CA GLN A 15 3.78 -6.39 8.33
C GLN A 15 2.97 -7.64 7.94
N GLU A 16 1.73 -7.76 8.39
CA GLU A 16 0.80 -8.79 7.95
C GLU A 16 0.50 -8.69 6.44
N PRO A 17 0.17 -9.82 5.77
CA PRO A 17 -0.25 -9.83 4.37
C PRO A 17 -1.42 -8.89 4.10
N PHE A 18 -1.40 -8.27 2.91
CA PHE A 18 -2.53 -7.48 2.45
C PHE A 18 -3.76 -8.36 2.21
N PRO A 19 -4.98 -7.90 2.55
CA PRO A 19 -6.19 -8.65 2.24
C PRO A 19 -6.42 -8.69 0.73
N GLU A 20 -7.03 -9.75 0.20
CA GLU A 20 -7.34 -9.83 -1.24
C GLU A 20 -8.31 -8.73 -1.70
N THR A 21 -9.16 -8.28 -0.77
CA THR A 21 -10.24 -7.32 -1.03
C THR A 21 -10.46 -6.42 0.17
N THR A 22 -10.90 -5.20 -0.07
CA THR A 22 -11.24 -4.22 0.97
C THR A 22 -12.58 -3.55 0.67
N LYS A 23 -13.10 -2.79 1.64
CA LYS A 23 -14.32 -1.99 1.46
C LYS A 23 -13.99 -0.70 0.69
N CYS A 24 -14.82 -0.36 -0.28
CA CYS A 24 -14.75 0.91 -0.98
C CYS A 24 -15.22 2.04 -0.07
N ASN A 25 -14.40 3.07 0.11
CA ASN A 25 -14.72 4.23 0.94
C ASN A 25 -15.85 5.09 0.37
N LYS A 26 -16.06 5.05 -0.96
CA LYS A 26 -17.05 5.88 -1.66
C LYS A 26 -18.45 5.26 -1.69
N CYS A 27 -18.57 4.02 -2.15
CA CYS A 27 -19.89 3.37 -2.33
C CYS A 27 -20.16 2.21 -1.36
N GLY A 28 -19.21 1.88 -0.47
CA GLY A 28 -19.32 0.76 0.45
C GLY A 28 -19.20 -0.63 -0.19
N GLY A 29 -19.10 -0.71 -1.52
CA GLY A 29 -18.92 -1.96 -2.26
C GLY A 29 -17.56 -2.63 -2.02
N LYS A 30 -17.36 -3.80 -2.63
CA LYS A 30 -16.12 -4.59 -2.50
C LYS A 30 -15.08 -4.17 -3.54
N ALA A 31 -13.93 -3.68 -3.10
CA ALA A 31 -12.77 -3.37 -3.95
C ALA A 31 -11.79 -4.54 -4.00
N ARG A 32 -11.12 -4.71 -5.15
CA ARG A 32 -10.22 -5.84 -5.43
C ARG A 32 -8.81 -5.35 -5.66
N ILE A 33 -7.81 -6.13 -5.24
CA ILE A 33 -6.40 -5.78 -5.41
C ILE A 33 -6.06 -5.54 -6.89
N MET A 34 -5.46 -4.40 -7.19
CA MET A 34 -4.87 -4.10 -8.50
C MET A 34 -3.40 -4.49 -8.52
N PHE A 35 -2.62 -3.95 -7.58
CA PHE A 35 -1.19 -4.20 -7.45
C PHE A 35 -0.69 -3.80 -6.06
N VAL A 36 0.50 -4.28 -5.73
CA VAL A 36 1.26 -3.86 -4.55
C VAL A 36 2.58 -3.28 -4.99
N VAL A 37 2.89 -2.07 -4.53
CA VAL A 37 4.22 -1.47 -4.65
C VAL A 37 4.99 -1.78 -3.37
N PHE A 38 6.19 -2.31 -3.51
CA PHE A 38 7.01 -2.72 -2.38
C PHE A 38 8.43 -2.19 -2.54
N GLU A 39 8.99 -1.63 -1.47
CA GLU A 39 10.33 -1.08 -1.46
C GLU A 39 11.40 -2.19 -1.33
N GLU A 40 11.64 -2.92 -2.41
CA GLU A 40 12.72 -3.92 -2.45
C GLU A 40 14.08 -3.27 -2.80
N GLY A 41 15.15 -3.67 -2.10
CA GLY A 41 16.56 -3.35 -2.42
C GLY A 41 17.27 -2.42 -1.42
N SER A 42 18.58 -2.25 -1.62
CA SER A 42 19.45 -1.36 -0.82
C SER A 42 19.47 0.09 -1.30
N GLU A 43 18.90 0.37 -2.48
CA GLU A 43 18.77 1.72 -3.00
C GLU A 43 17.58 2.44 -2.35
N LYS A 44 17.75 3.73 -2.00
CA LYS A 44 16.69 4.62 -1.50
C LYS A 44 15.62 4.89 -2.56
N LYS A 45 14.80 3.88 -2.88
CA LYS A 45 13.63 4.00 -3.77
C LYS A 45 12.39 4.00 -2.90
N CYS A 46 11.86 5.20 -2.62
CA CYS A 46 10.75 5.40 -1.72
C CYS A 46 9.41 5.45 -2.47
N ILE A 47 8.36 4.82 -1.93
CA ILE A 47 6.98 4.88 -2.44
C ILE A 47 6.37 6.26 -2.22
N CYS A 48 6.75 6.94 -1.14
CA CYS A 48 6.33 8.31 -0.86
C CYS A 48 7.48 9.15 -0.30
N ASP A 49 7.35 10.46 -0.46
CA ASP A 49 8.26 11.51 0.02
C ASP A 49 8.02 11.88 1.50
N LEU A 50 7.06 11.24 2.16
CA LEU A 50 6.74 11.49 3.58
C LEU A 50 7.88 11.15 4.55
N ARG A 51 8.98 10.54 4.07
CA ARG A 51 10.19 10.30 4.87
C ARG A 51 10.91 11.58 5.28
N GLU A 52 10.68 12.70 4.60
CA GLU A 52 11.28 14.01 4.90
C GLU A 52 10.30 14.95 5.64
N ASN A 53 9.29 14.41 6.33
CA ASN A 53 8.24 15.23 6.94
C ASN A 53 8.63 15.91 8.28
N GLY A 54 9.83 15.64 8.81
CA GLY A 54 10.32 16.26 10.05
C GLY A 54 9.41 16.05 11.27
N GLY A 55 8.67 14.93 11.29
CA GLY A 55 7.67 14.64 12.33
C GLY A 55 8.24 14.66 13.75
N LYS A 56 7.39 14.92 14.74
CA LYS A 56 7.72 14.85 16.18
C LYS A 56 6.60 14.14 16.98
N GLY A 57 5.97 13.13 16.39
CA GLY A 57 4.79 12.46 16.96
C GLY A 57 4.92 10.93 17.05
N ASP A 58 3.91 10.29 17.66
CA ASP A 58 3.87 8.83 17.94
C ASP A 58 3.74 7.94 16.70
N TYR A 59 3.43 8.54 15.55
CA TYR A 59 3.28 7.85 14.27
C TYR A 59 4.30 8.40 13.28
N TRP A 60 5.39 7.66 13.10
CA TRP A 60 6.45 8.00 12.15
C TRP A 60 6.30 7.15 10.89
N VAL A 61 6.53 7.74 9.72
CA VAL A 61 6.58 6.96 8.47
C VAL A 61 7.89 6.20 8.47
N HIS A 62 7.82 4.91 8.77
CA HIS A 62 9.02 4.10 9.00
C HIS A 62 9.95 4.02 7.78
N ASP A 63 11.13 3.42 7.98
CA ASP A 63 12.21 3.33 7.01
C ASP A 63 11.86 2.52 5.76
N ALA A 64 10.79 1.72 5.80
CA ALA A 64 10.27 1.00 4.65
C ALA A 64 8.73 0.98 4.56
N ILE A 65 8.21 1.01 3.34
CA ILE A 65 6.78 1.06 3.00
C ILE A 65 6.44 -0.03 1.98
N ALA A 66 5.25 -0.59 2.14
CA ALA A 66 4.53 -1.37 1.15
C ALA A 66 3.16 -0.74 0.95
N CYS A 67 2.72 -0.55 -0.29
CA CYS A 67 1.43 0.05 -0.62
C CYS A 67 0.62 -0.89 -1.52
N ALA A 68 -0.51 -1.36 -1.02
CA ALA A 68 -1.48 -2.11 -1.80
C ALA A 68 -2.57 -1.18 -2.35
N VAL A 69 -2.76 -1.20 -3.66
CA VAL A 69 -3.79 -0.41 -4.35
C VAL A 69 -4.89 -1.33 -4.83
N TYR A 70 -6.13 -0.97 -4.51
CA TYR A 70 -7.35 -1.69 -4.84
C TYR A 70 -8.24 -0.82 -5.73
N LEU A 71 -9.10 -1.46 -6.53
CA LEU A 71 -10.11 -0.77 -7.35
C LEU A 71 -11.50 -1.29 -7.05
N CYS A 72 -12.44 -0.39 -6.84
CA CYS A 72 -13.85 -0.73 -6.77
C CYS A 72 -14.43 -0.93 -8.18
N PRO A 73 -14.95 -2.11 -8.54
CA PRO A 73 -15.53 -2.33 -9.86
C PRO A 73 -16.86 -1.58 -10.07
N ASN A 74 -17.52 -1.13 -9.01
CA ASN A 74 -18.82 -0.47 -9.10
C ASN A 74 -18.70 1.03 -9.41
N CYS A 75 -17.70 1.70 -8.82
CA CYS A 75 -17.56 3.15 -8.91
C CYS A 75 -16.17 3.62 -9.30
N PHE A 76 -15.25 2.69 -9.60
CA PHE A 76 -13.86 2.92 -9.99
C PHE A 76 -13.04 3.74 -8.99
N GLU A 77 -13.50 3.85 -7.75
CA GLU A 77 -12.72 4.46 -6.67
C GLU A 77 -11.48 3.59 -6.36
N PRO A 78 -10.26 4.17 -6.39
CA PRO A 78 -9.08 3.49 -5.90
C PRO A 78 -9.01 3.57 -4.37
N ILE A 79 -8.50 2.52 -3.73
CA ILE A 79 -8.26 2.49 -2.29
C ILE A 79 -6.81 2.04 -2.07
N ALA A 80 -6.08 2.75 -1.22
CA ALA A 80 -4.73 2.40 -0.85
C ALA A 80 -4.69 1.92 0.61
N ILE A 81 -3.94 0.85 0.87
CA ILE A 81 -3.56 0.38 2.22
C ILE A 81 -2.03 0.44 2.30
N LEU A 82 -1.53 1.05 3.37
CA LEU A 82 -0.11 1.25 3.61
C LEU A 82 0.32 0.40 4.81
N ASN A 83 1.35 -0.42 4.61
CA ASN A 83 2.06 -1.11 5.68
C ASN A 83 3.48 -0.55 5.75
N GLN A 84 3.99 -0.36 6.95
CA GLN A 84 5.27 0.29 7.22
C GLN A 84 6.05 -0.42 8.33
N ALA A 85 7.38 -0.44 8.24
CA ALA A 85 8.29 -0.98 9.26
C ALA A 85 9.64 -0.26 9.27
#